data_AF-A0A2N3FFS5-F1
#
_entry.id   AF-A0A2N3FFS5-F1
#
_cell.length_a   1.000
_cell.length_b   1.000
_cell.length_c   1.000
_cell.angle_alpha   90.00
_cell.angle_beta   90.00
_cell.angle_gamma   90.00
#
_symmetry.space_group_name_H-M   'P 1'
#
loop_
_entity.id
_entity.type
_entity.pdbx_description
1 polymer ?
#
loop_
_entity_poly.entity_id
_entity_poly.type
_entity_poly.pdbx_seq_one_letter_code
_entity_poly.pdbx_strand_id
1 'polypeptide(L)'
;MSLRRIVALVLATAIAAGVVGFRPMPADAASPVSANRAALESAIAEYDALQAQSAKVDTRVQKVSSALDQAVAEEKRCQDQLRTRVVAMYRSDDVGSIVLLLRASTIQDLTTRLDVLYRMAEQDAENLRALKVARVRARGSAEELLDLQTQQARALDALAEKVAAARKNLAASEAQVREYAARTTAPAKQAPARSDNSQKLSGSGEWKTAVASHYSRTFTGTGASGEEIGPYSMIVAHKTLPFGTLIEFEYNGKRAVAKVADRGPYTEGRTFDLGPGVVRVLDFSGVHEVRYRIIAR
;
A
#
# COMPACT_ATOMS: atom_id res chain seq x y z
N MET A 1 -17.42 2.62 13.99
CA MET A 1 -17.07 2.02 12.68
C MET A 1 -15.57 2.20 12.49
N SER A 2 -14.78 1.12 12.38
CA SER A 2 -13.32 1.24 12.30
C SER A 2 -12.89 1.82 10.94
N LEU A 3 -11.84 2.65 10.94
CA LEU A 3 -11.26 3.25 9.72
C LEU A 3 -10.91 2.22 8.64
N ARG A 4 -10.71 0.94 9.02
CA ARG A 4 -10.56 -0.20 8.09
C ARG A 4 -11.73 -0.34 7.12
N ARG A 5 -12.97 -0.07 7.57
CA ARG A 5 -14.15 -0.10 6.68
C ARG A 5 -14.19 1.09 5.74
N ILE A 6 -13.74 2.27 6.18
CA ILE A 6 -13.76 3.48 5.34
C ILE A 6 -12.72 3.37 4.22
N VAL A 7 -11.50 2.91 4.54
CA VAL A 7 -10.44 2.72 3.54
C VAL A 7 -10.76 1.57 2.58
N ALA A 8 -11.33 0.45 3.06
CA ALA A 8 -11.78 -0.64 2.21
C ALA A 8 -12.99 -0.26 1.32
N LEU A 9 -13.91 0.57 1.82
CA LEU A 9 -15.05 1.06 1.04
C LEU A 9 -14.61 2.03 -0.06
N VAL A 10 -13.63 2.90 0.22
CA VAL A 10 -13.02 3.80 -0.78
C VAL A 10 -12.29 3.00 -1.87
N LEU A 11 -11.57 1.93 -1.49
CA LEU A 11 -10.93 1.00 -2.45
C LEU A 11 -11.98 0.24 -3.29
N ALA A 12 -13.09 -0.18 -2.71
CA ALA A 12 -14.15 -0.88 -3.42
C ALA A 12 -14.94 0.05 -4.37
N THR A 13 -15.13 1.32 -4.00
CA THR A 13 -15.78 2.31 -4.88
C THR A 13 -14.89 2.76 -6.04
N ALA A 14 -13.57 2.77 -5.87
CA ALA A 14 -12.63 3.04 -6.97
C ALA A 14 -12.57 1.89 -8.00
N ILE A 15 -12.87 0.65 -7.56
CA ILE A 15 -12.92 -0.53 -8.44
C ILE A 15 -14.32 -0.70 -9.08
N ALA A 16 -15.40 -0.23 -8.43
CA ALA A 16 -16.76 -0.35 -8.94
C ALA A 16 -17.22 0.79 -9.87
N ALA A 17 -16.52 1.93 -9.94
CA ALA A 17 -16.86 3.04 -10.82
C ALA A 17 -16.31 2.94 -12.26
N GLY A 18 -15.76 1.78 -12.65
CA GLY A 18 -15.02 1.62 -13.91
C GLY A 18 -15.47 0.47 -14.81
N VAL A 19 -16.77 0.20 -14.93
CA VAL A 19 -17.32 -0.70 -15.96
C VAL A 19 -17.95 0.10 -17.09
N VAL A 20 -17.19 0.96 -17.78
CA VAL A 20 -17.47 1.40 -19.16
C VAL A 20 -16.15 1.81 -19.82
N GLY A 21 -15.72 1.06 -20.85
CA GLY A 21 -14.86 1.56 -21.92
C GLY A 21 -13.40 1.93 -21.58
N PHE A 22 -12.60 0.99 -21.06
CA PHE A 22 -11.15 1.20 -20.92
C PHE A 22 -10.44 1.01 -22.27
N ARG A 23 -10.03 2.10 -22.91
CA ARG A 23 -9.07 2.13 -24.03
C ARG A 23 -7.66 1.91 -23.43
N PRO A 24 -6.83 0.97 -23.96
CA PRO A 24 -5.53 0.71 -23.37
C PRO A 24 -4.63 1.95 -23.49
N MET A 25 -3.99 2.31 -22.36
CA MET A 25 -3.02 3.40 -22.27
C MET A 25 -1.81 3.16 -23.19
N PRO A 26 -1.25 4.20 -23.84
CA PRO A 26 0.03 4.07 -24.55
C PRO A 26 1.16 3.74 -23.56
N ALA A 27 2.19 3.02 -24.04
CA ALA A 27 3.30 2.50 -23.22
C ALA A 27 4.00 3.58 -22.37
N ASP A 28 4.03 4.83 -22.83
CA ASP A 28 4.62 5.96 -22.09
C ASP A 28 3.85 6.35 -20.82
N ALA A 29 2.56 6.00 -20.72
CA ALA A 29 1.71 6.28 -19.56
C ALA A 29 1.48 5.04 -18.67
N ALA A 30 1.82 3.84 -19.15
CA ALA A 30 1.80 2.61 -18.35
C ALA A 30 2.91 2.57 -17.28
N SER A 31 4.06 3.21 -17.57
CA SER A 31 5.20 3.39 -16.65
C SER A 31 4.85 4.23 -15.40
N PRO A 32 4.25 5.43 -15.50
CA PRO A 32 3.87 6.20 -14.31
C PRO A 32 2.71 5.59 -13.53
N VAL A 33 1.77 4.88 -14.16
CA VAL A 33 0.67 4.20 -13.44
C VAL A 33 1.17 2.97 -12.68
N SER A 34 2.08 2.19 -13.25
CA SER A 34 2.70 1.07 -12.54
C SER A 34 3.63 1.56 -11.42
N ALA A 35 4.36 2.66 -11.63
CA ALA A 35 5.15 3.31 -10.60
C ALA A 35 4.28 3.85 -9.45
N ASN A 36 3.14 4.47 -9.76
CA ASN A 36 2.19 4.95 -8.75
C ASN A 36 1.52 3.78 -7.99
N ARG A 37 1.23 2.67 -8.67
CA ARG A 37 0.72 1.45 -8.04
C ARG A 37 1.76 0.82 -7.11
N ALA A 38 3.01 0.72 -7.53
CA ALA A 38 4.11 0.23 -6.70
C ALA A 38 4.35 1.15 -5.49
N ALA A 39 4.25 2.47 -5.67
CA ALA A 39 4.33 3.43 -4.57
C ALA A 39 3.16 3.29 -3.58
N LEU A 40 1.94 3.01 -4.06
CA LEU A 40 0.78 2.75 -3.22
C LEU A 40 0.93 1.44 -2.44
N GLU A 41 1.37 0.36 -3.10
CA GLU A 41 1.63 -0.93 -2.47
C GLU A 41 2.75 -0.83 -1.42
N SER A 42 3.81 -0.05 -1.70
CA SER A 42 4.86 0.28 -0.72
C SER A 42 4.32 1.08 0.47
N ALA A 43 3.45 2.07 0.24
CA ALA A 43 2.85 2.86 1.30
C ALA A 43 1.88 2.04 2.18
N ILE A 44 1.15 1.09 1.59
CA ILE A 44 0.32 0.13 2.33
C ILE A 44 1.19 -0.80 3.16
N ALA A 45 2.28 -1.33 2.60
CA ALA A 45 3.22 -2.18 3.34
C ALA A 45 3.90 -1.43 4.50
N GLU A 46 4.28 -0.16 4.30
CA GLU A 46 4.78 0.70 5.37
C GLU A 46 3.72 0.95 6.46
N TYR A 47 2.46 1.18 6.07
CA TYR A 47 1.34 1.32 7.00
C TYR A 47 1.13 0.05 7.83
N ASP A 48 1.13 -1.13 7.20
CA ASP A 48 0.97 -2.41 7.88
C ASP A 48 2.14 -2.70 8.84
N ALA A 49 3.38 -2.40 8.43
CA ALA A 49 4.56 -2.51 9.28
C ALA A 49 4.48 -1.57 10.50
N LEU A 50 4.00 -0.34 10.30
CA LEU A 50 3.80 0.64 11.37
C LEU A 50 2.64 0.25 12.29
N GLN A 51 1.57 -0.33 11.75
CA GLN A 51 0.47 -0.88 12.56
C GLN A 51 0.95 -2.05 13.43
N ALA A 52 1.80 -2.93 12.89
CA ALA A 52 2.45 -3.98 13.67
C ALA A 52 3.38 -3.42 14.76
N GLN A 53 4.06 -2.30 14.50
CA GLN A 53 4.89 -1.60 15.49
C GLN A 53 4.03 -0.96 16.61
N SER A 54 2.89 -0.35 16.29
CA SER A 54 1.92 0.17 17.27
C SER A 54 1.45 -0.94 18.22
N ALA A 55 1.09 -2.10 17.69
CA ALA A 55 0.65 -3.23 18.51
C ALA A 55 1.74 -3.71 19.50
N LYS A 56 3.02 -3.63 19.12
CA LYS A 56 4.15 -3.91 20.04
C LYS A 56 4.29 -2.84 21.12
N VAL A 57 4.05 -1.57 20.80
CA VAL A 57 4.06 -0.48 21.79
C VAL A 57 2.87 -0.62 22.75
N ASP A 58 1.68 -0.94 22.25
CA ASP A 58 0.48 -1.12 23.07
C ASP A 58 0.64 -2.26 24.10
N THR A 59 1.24 -3.38 23.69
CA THR A 59 1.54 -4.48 24.63
C THR A 59 2.58 -4.09 25.67
N ARG A 60 3.57 -3.26 25.33
CA ARG A 60 4.53 -2.70 26.31
C ARG A 60 3.83 -1.75 27.28
N VAL A 61 2.99 -0.85 26.79
CA VAL A 61 2.21 0.08 27.64
C VAL A 61 1.32 -0.70 28.61
N GLN A 62 0.63 -1.75 28.15
CA GLN A 62 -0.17 -2.61 29.02
C GLN A 62 0.68 -3.30 30.11
N LYS A 63 1.88 -3.80 29.74
CA LYS A 63 2.79 -4.44 30.70
C LYS A 63 3.34 -3.46 31.74
N VAL A 64 3.72 -2.25 31.33
CA VAL A 64 4.22 -1.21 32.24
C VAL A 64 3.09 -0.70 33.14
N SER A 65 1.88 -0.53 32.59
CA SER A 65 0.69 -0.14 33.36
C SER A 65 0.37 -1.16 34.44
N SER A 66 0.37 -2.46 34.12
CA SER A 66 0.09 -3.48 35.13
C SER A 66 1.20 -3.60 36.18
N ALA A 67 2.46 -3.36 35.81
CA ALA A 67 3.56 -3.27 36.76
C ALA A 67 3.43 -2.05 37.68
N LEU A 68 2.98 -0.91 37.15
CA LEU A 68 2.69 0.30 37.92
C LEU A 68 1.56 0.06 38.92
N ASP A 69 0.46 -0.57 38.50
CA ASP A 69 -0.66 -0.91 39.37
C ASP A 69 -0.23 -1.82 40.52
N GLN A 70 0.62 -2.82 40.23
CA GLN A 70 1.21 -3.69 41.25
C GLN A 70 2.09 -2.91 42.24
N ALA A 71 2.97 -2.03 41.73
CA ALA A 71 3.85 -1.23 42.58
C ALA A 71 3.07 -0.25 43.47
N VAL A 72 2.00 0.38 42.95
CA VAL A 72 1.11 1.26 43.73
C VAL A 72 0.33 0.47 44.77
N ALA A 73 -0.15 -0.73 44.45
CA ALA A 73 -0.82 -1.61 45.40
C ALA A 73 0.12 -2.07 46.52
N GLU A 74 1.38 -2.41 46.19
CA GLU A 74 2.44 -2.71 47.16
C GLU A 74 2.72 -1.50 48.07
N GLU A 75 2.88 -0.30 47.50
CA GLU A 75 3.09 0.93 48.28
C GLU A 75 1.94 1.15 49.27
N LYS A 76 0.69 1.05 48.80
CA LYS A 76 -0.50 1.23 49.63
C LYS A 76 -0.55 0.20 50.76
N ARG A 77 -0.24 -1.07 50.46
CA ARG A 77 -0.19 -2.14 51.48
C ARG A 77 0.83 -1.83 52.57
N CYS A 78 2.03 -1.38 52.19
CA CYS A 78 3.06 -0.97 53.16
C CYS A 78 2.62 0.26 53.97
N GLN A 79 1.96 1.23 53.34
CA GLN A 79 1.41 2.41 54.05
C GLN A 79 0.33 2.01 55.06
N ASP A 80 -0.59 1.13 54.68
CA ASP A 80 -1.67 0.66 55.56
C ASP A 80 -1.14 -0.15 56.75
N GLN A 81 -0.11 -0.98 56.53
CA GLN A 81 0.59 -1.69 57.61
C GLN A 81 1.24 -0.71 58.59
N LEU A 82 1.96 0.30 58.08
CA LEU A 82 2.61 1.31 58.91
C LEU A 82 1.57 2.16 59.67
N ARG A 83 0.51 2.58 58.98
CA ARG A 83 -0.60 3.34 59.59
C ARG A 83 -1.27 2.55 60.70
N THR A 84 -1.57 1.27 60.46
CA THR A 84 -2.17 0.39 61.47
C THR A 84 -1.27 0.28 62.70
N ARG A 85 0.05 0.14 62.51
CA ARG A 85 1.01 0.13 63.61
C ARG A 85 1.07 1.46 64.37
N VAL A 86 1.14 2.59 63.68
CA VAL A 86 1.15 3.92 64.32
C VAL A 86 -0.14 4.17 65.10
N VAL A 87 -1.29 3.81 64.54
CA VAL A 87 -2.58 3.94 65.23
C VAL A 87 -2.65 3.01 66.44
N ALA A 88 -2.12 1.79 66.34
CA ALA A 88 -2.04 0.87 67.48
C ALA A 88 -1.13 1.43 68.59
N MET A 89 0.03 1.98 68.25
CA MET A 89 0.95 2.65 69.20
C MET A 89 0.29 3.86 69.88
N TYR A 90 -0.43 4.68 69.12
CA TYR A 90 -1.12 5.85 69.66
C TYR A 90 -2.30 5.48 70.57
N ARG A 91 -3.11 4.48 70.17
CA ARG A 91 -4.28 4.02 70.94
C ARG A 91 -3.92 3.23 72.20
N SER A 92 -2.73 2.65 72.27
CA SER A 92 -2.29 1.95 73.48
C SER A 92 -2.00 2.89 74.66
N ASP A 93 -2.15 4.21 74.49
CA ASP A 93 -1.56 5.27 75.29
C ASP A 93 -0.05 5.07 75.40
N ASP A 94 0.73 6.13 75.22
CA ASP A 94 2.20 6.07 75.15
C ASP A 94 2.84 5.86 76.55
N VAL A 95 2.39 4.80 77.22
CA VAL A 95 2.83 4.27 78.51
C VAL A 95 3.27 2.83 78.24
N GLY A 96 4.14 2.54 77.30
CA GLY A 96 5.38 3.21 76.92
C GLY A 96 6.38 2.06 76.86
N SER A 97 7.11 1.87 75.76
CA SER A 97 8.15 0.83 75.70
C SER A 97 9.07 0.91 76.92
N ILE A 98 9.33 2.12 77.43
CA ILE A 98 10.00 2.36 78.72
C ILE A 98 9.18 1.86 79.93
N VAL A 99 7.87 2.09 80.00
CA VAL A 99 7.02 1.61 81.11
C VAL A 99 6.81 0.09 81.06
N LEU A 100 6.72 -0.51 79.87
CA LEU A 100 6.73 -1.96 79.66
C LEU A 100 8.00 -2.58 80.23
N LEU A 101 9.16 -1.95 79.99
CA LEU A 101 10.45 -2.36 80.53
C LEU A 101 10.53 -2.14 82.06
N LEU A 102 10.07 -0.99 82.56
CA LEU A 102 10.07 -0.66 83.99
C LEU A 102 9.10 -1.52 84.82
N ARG A 103 8.11 -2.17 84.18
CA ARG A 103 7.20 -3.14 84.83
C ARG A 103 7.75 -4.57 84.88
N ALA A 104 8.95 -4.82 84.38
CA ALA A 104 9.55 -6.15 84.46
C ALA A 104 9.83 -6.53 85.92
N SER A 105 9.38 -7.71 86.34
CA SER A 105 9.57 -8.19 87.72
C SER A 105 10.89 -8.96 87.92
N THR A 106 11.54 -9.38 86.84
CA THR A 106 12.82 -10.10 86.85
C THR A 106 13.71 -9.66 85.69
N ILE A 107 15.02 -9.93 85.78
CA ILE A 107 15.97 -9.69 84.69
C ILE A 107 15.59 -10.51 83.43
N GLN A 108 15.10 -11.74 83.60
CA GLN A 108 14.66 -12.60 82.50
C GLN A 108 13.40 -12.07 81.79
N ASP A 109 12.46 -11.48 82.54
CA ASP A 109 11.28 -10.81 81.97
C ASP A 109 11.69 -9.53 81.23
N LEU A 110 12.65 -8.77 81.79
CA LEU A 110 13.20 -7.58 81.15
C LEU A 110 13.88 -7.89 79.81
N THR A 111 14.72 -8.93 79.75
CA THR A 111 15.40 -9.34 78.50
C THR A 111 14.41 -9.80 77.44
N THR A 112 13.39 -10.56 77.83
CA THR A 112 12.33 -11.00 76.90
C THR A 112 11.55 -9.81 76.32
N ARG A 113 11.24 -8.81 77.14
CA ARG A 113 10.55 -7.58 76.69
C ARG A 113 11.43 -6.72 75.79
N LEU A 114 12.74 -6.62 76.09
CA LEU A 114 13.71 -5.96 75.22
C LEU A 114 13.80 -6.63 73.85
N ASP A 115 13.85 -7.97 73.81
CA ASP A 115 13.89 -8.72 72.55
C ASP A 115 12.65 -8.47 71.69
N VAL A 116 11.46 -8.41 72.29
CA VAL A 116 10.21 -8.10 71.57
C VAL A 116 10.26 -6.69 70.97
N LEU A 117 10.69 -5.70 71.76
CA LEU A 117 10.82 -4.32 71.29
C LEU A 117 11.85 -4.19 70.16
N TYR A 118 12.99 -4.88 70.27
CA TYR A 118 14.03 -4.88 69.25
C TYR A 118 13.53 -5.49 67.94
N ARG A 119 12.88 -6.66 68.00
CA ARG A 119 12.29 -7.31 66.81
C ARG A 119 11.21 -6.45 66.17
N MET A 120 10.39 -5.76 66.96
CA MET A 120 9.38 -4.83 66.44
C MET A 120 10.03 -3.64 65.71
N ALA A 121 11.08 -3.04 66.30
CA ALA A 121 11.82 -1.92 65.69
C ALA A 121 12.55 -2.34 64.40
N GLU A 122 13.13 -3.54 64.38
CA GLU A 122 13.75 -4.12 63.19
C GLU A 122 12.72 -4.32 62.07
N GLN A 123 11.56 -4.89 62.41
CA GLN A 123 10.46 -5.06 61.46
C GLN A 123 9.90 -3.71 60.95
N ASP A 124 9.84 -2.68 61.78
CA ASP A 124 9.43 -1.33 61.35
C ASP A 124 10.45 -0.70 60.39
N ALA A 125 11.75 -0.88 60.67
CA ALA A 125 12.81 -0.44 59.77
C ALA A 125 12.74 -1.17 58.40
N GLU A 126 12.44 -2.46 58.39
CA GLU A 126 12.21 -3.24 57.17
C GLU A 126 10.99 -2.74 56.39
N ASN A 127 9.85 -2.53 57.05
CA ASN A 127 8.64 -2.01 56.41
C ASN A 127 8.89 -0.63 55.77
N LEU A 128 9.64 0.25 56.43
CA LEU A 128 10.02 1.56 55.88
C LEU A 128 10.96 1.44 54.68
N ARG A 129 11.90 0.50 54.70
CA ARG A 129 12.77 0.21 53.54
C ARG A 129 11.96 -0.32 52.37
N ALA A 130 11.06 -1.28 52.61
CA ALA A 130 10.16 -1.82 51.61
C ALA A 130 9.28 -0.74 50.97
N LEU A 131 8.71 0.16 51.78
CA LEU A 131 7.92 1.30 51.31
C LEU A 131 8.74 2.23 50.40
N LYS A 132 9.98 2.56 50.77
CA LYS A 132 10.86 3.39 49.95
C LYS A 132 11.15 2.74 48.59
N VAL A 133 11.44 1.44 48.58
CA VAL A 133 11.70 0.68 47.35
C VAL A 133 10.45 0.65 46.46
N ALA A 134 9.28 0.34 47.03
CA ALA A 134 8.02 0.32 46.29
C ALA A 134 7.71 1.67 45.64
N ARG A 135 7.90 2.79 46.36
CA ARG A 135 7.70 4.13 45.84
C ARG A 135 8.65 4.47 44.69
N VAL A 136 9.93 4.11 44.80
CA VAL A 136 10.91 4.32 43.71
C VAL A 136 10.52 3.50 42.49
N ARG A 137 10.07 2.26 42.68
CA ARG A 137 9.60 1.38 41.60
C ARG A 137 8.37 1.96 40.89
N ALA A 138 7.37 2.40 41.66
CA ALA A 138 6.16 3.03 41.13
C ALA A 138 6.50 4.29 40.34
N ARG A 139 7.39 5.15 40.86
CA ARG A 139 7.85 6.34 40.16
C ARG A 139 8.57 6.00 38.84
N GLY A 140 9.48 5.03 38.86
CA GLY A 140 10.20 4.60 37.65
C GLY A 140 9.27 4.03 36.58
N SER A 141 8.29 3.20 36.97
CA SER A 141 7.30 2.67 36.02
C SER A 141 6.38 3.76 35.46
N ALA A 142 6.03 4.79 36.24
CA ALA A 142 5.25 5.92 35.75
C ALA A 142 6.05 6.79 34.75
N GLU A 143 7.33 7.04 35.03
CA GLU A 143 8.24 7.76 34.12
C GLU A 143 8.42 6.99 32.79
N GLU A 144 8.63 5.67 32.85
CA GLU A 144 8.73 4.83 31.64
C GLU A 144 7.43 4.86 30.80
N LEU A 145 6.27 4.85 31.45
CA LEU A 145 4.98 4.89 30.77
C LEU A 145 4.77 6.23 30.04
N LEU A 146 5.16 7.34 30.69
CA LEU A 146 5.10 8.68 30.08
C LEU A 146 6.01 8.78 28.85
N ASP A 147 7.22 8.23 28.93
CA ASP A 147 8.17 8.20 27.81
C ASP A 147 7.63 7.38 26.63
N LEU A 148 7.06 6.20 26.90
CA LEU A 148 6.44 5.36 25.88
C LEU A 148 5.26 6.06 25.18
N GLN A 149 4.39 6.72 25.95
CA GLN A 149 3.27 7.50 25.40
C GLN A 149 3.76 8.67 24.55
N THR A 150 4.81 9.36 24.99
CA THR A 150 5.41 10.48 24.24
C THR A 150 6.03 9.98 22.93
N GLN A 151 6.73 8.84 22.95
CA GLN A 151 7.26 8.20 21.74
C GLN A 151 6.15 7.79 20.78
N GLN A 152 5.03 7.25 21.29
CA GLN A 152 3.88 6.88 20.47
C GLN A 152 3.23 8.10 19.81
N ALA A 153 3.05 9.20 20.55
CA ALA A 153 2.50 10.45 20.01
C ALA A 153 3.38 10.99 18.87
N ARG A 154 4.70 11.07 19.08
CA ARG A 154 5.65 11.52 18.05
C ARG A 154 5.64 10.62 16.81
N ALA A 155 5.49 9.30 17.00
CA ALA A 155 5.40 8.36 15.89
C ALA A 155 4.09 8.55 15.08
N LEU A 156 2.98 8.84 15.75
CA LEU A 156 1.70 9.14 15.09
C LEU A 156 1.76 10.47 14.32
N ASP A 157 2.40 11.50 14.86
CA ASP A 157 2.60 12.78 14.16
C ASP A 157 3.47 12.59 12.92
N ALA A 158 4.59 11.87 13.03
CA ALA A 158 5.46 11.56 11.90
C ALA A 158 4.72 10.72 10.82
N LEU A 159 3.85 9.80 11.23
CA LEU A 159 3.01 9.04 10.31
C LEU A 159 1.98 9.94 9.62
N ALA A 160 1.36 10.87 10.35
CA ALA A 160 0.41 11.83 9.79
C ALA A 160 1.07 12.71 8.72
N GLU A 161 2.31 13.15 8.95
CA GLU A 161 3.10 13.88 7.94
C GLU A 161 3.37 13.03 6.69
N LYS A 162 3.80 11.77 6.86
CA LYS A 162 4.01 10.85 5.74
C LYS A 162 2.73 10.61 4.93
N VAL A 163 1.60 10.40 5.61
CA VAL A 163 0.29 10.22 4.95
C VAL A 163 -0.14 11.50 4.23
N ALA A 164 0.09 12.67 4.81
CA ALA A 164 -0.18 13.95 4.15
C ALA A 164 0.68 14.13 2.89
N ALA A 165 1.97 13.78 2.95
CA ALA A 165 2.86 13.79 1.79
C ALA A 165 2.40 12.79 0.71
N ALA A 166 2.03 11.56 1.10
CA ALA A 166 1.50 10.56 0.17
C ALA A 166 0.20 11.03 -0.51
N ARG A 167 -0.72 11.65 0.24
CA ARG A 167 -1.94 12.26 -0.32
C ARG A 167 -1.64 13.39 -1.30
N LYS A 168 -0.64 14.23 -1.00
CA LYS A 168 -0.19 15.29 -1.90
C LYS A 168 0.36 14.71 -3.21
N ASN A 169 1.15 13.65 -3.12
CA ASN A 169 1.70 12.95 -4.28
C ASN A 169 0.60 12.27 -5.12
N LEU A 170 -0.41 11.68 -4.46
CA LEU A 170 -1.58 11.13 -5.14
C LEU A 170 -2.40 12.22 -5.85
N ALA A 171 -2.64 13.36 -5.20
CA ALA A 171 -3.33 14.48 -5.83
C ALA A 171 -2.55 15.02 -7.04
N ALA A 172 -1.21 15.06 -6.95
CA ALA A 172 -0.33 15.46 -8.05
C ALA A 172 -0.39 14.45 -9.21
N SER A 173 -0.39 13.15 -8.92
CA SER A 173 -0.51 12.13 -9.97
C SER A 173 -1.90 12.10 -10.60
N GLU A 174 -2.97 12.29 -9.82
CA GLU A 174 -4.34 12.47 -10.32
C GLU A 174 -4.48 13.74 -11.17
N ALA A 175 -3.77 14.82 -10.83
CA ALA A 175 -3.73 16.03 -11.63
C ALA A 175 -3.00 15.81 -12.96
N GLN A 176 -1.88 15.08 -12.96
CA GLN A 176 -1.17 14.69 -14.19
C GLN A 176 -2.03 13.77 -15.07
N VAL A 177 -2.75 12.82 -14.47
CA VAL A 177 -3.70 11.96 -15.21
C VAL A 177 -4.87 12.79 -15.74
N ARG A 178 -5.38 13.76 -14.98
CA ARG A 178 -6.42 14.69 -15.46
C ARG A 178 -5.92 15.61 -16.55
N GLU A 179 -4.68 16.08 -16.49
CA GLU A 179 -4.07 16.90 -17.54
C GLU A 179 -3.84 16.06 -18.80
N TYR A 180 -3.36 14.83 -18.66
CA TYR A 180 -3.24 13.88 -19.77
C TYR A 180 -4.62 13.52 -20.35
N ALA A 181 -5.61 13.27 -19.50
CA ALA A 181 -6.99 13.06 -19.89
C ALA A 181 -7.54 14.31 -20.59
N ALA A 182 -7.30 15.52 -20.09
CA ALA A 182 -7.73 16.76 -20.71
C ALA A 182 -6.99 17.05 -22.03
N ARG A 183 -5.72 16.67 -22.18
CA ARG A 183 -5.02 16.71 -23.48
C ARG A 183 -5.58 15.69 -24.47
N THR A 184 -6.14 14.58 -23.99
CA THR A 184 -6.72 13.52 -24.84
C THR A 184 -8.24 13.62 -25.04
N THR A 185 -8.94 14.38 -24.19
CA THR A 185 -10.40 14.62 -24.20
C THR A 185 -10.77 16.09 -24.46
N ALA A 186 -9.78 16.99 -24.59
CA ALA A 186 -10.01 18.33 -25.09
C ALA A 186 -10.85 18.21 -26.36
N PRO A 187 -11.99 18.92 -26.44
CA PRO A 187 -12.70 19.01 -27.70
C PRO A 187 -11.69 19.58 -28.68
N ALA A 188 -11.46 18.88 -29.78
CA ALA A 188 -10.77 19.45 -30.91
C ALA A 188 -11.39 20.85 -31.12
N LYS A 189 -10.62 21.92 -30.89
CA LYS A 189 -10.94 23.24 -31.47
C LYS A 189 -11.38 22.91 -32.89
N GLN A 190 -12.62 23.26 -33.24
CA GLN A 190 -13.23 22.93 -34.52
C GLN A 190 -12.23 23.26 -35.63
N ALA A 191 -11.46 22.25 -36.04
CA ALA A 191 -10.80 22.24 -37.32
C ALA A 191 -11.97 22.24 -38.32
N PRO A 192 -11.89 23.07 -39.37
CA PRO A 192 -13.02 23.34 -40.25
C PRO A 192 -13.66 22.01 -40.62
N ALA A 193 -14.97 21.92 -40.42
CA ALA A 193 -15.79 20.72 -40.56
C ALA A 193 -15.15 19.77 -41.56
N ARG A 194 -14.44 18.73 -41.05
CA ARG A 194 -13.99 17.66 -41.92
C ARG A 194 -15.27 17.07 -42.45
N SER A 195 -15.48 17.29 -43.75
CA SER A 195 -16.58 16.77 -44.51
C SER A 195 -16.82 15.33 -44.08
N ASP A 196 -18.09 14.92 -44.12
CA ASP A 196 -18.49 13.53 -44.11
C ASP A 196 -17.86 12.82 -45.31
N ASN A 197 -16.56 12.55 -45.17
CA ASN A 197 -15.80 11.63 -45.95
C ASN A 197 -15.77 10.39 -45.07
N SER A 198 -16.92 9.74 -44.92
CA SER A 198 -16.97 8.37 -45.41
C SER A 198 -16.42 8.41 -46.85
N GLN A 199 -15.10 8.47 -46.99
CA GLN A 199 -14.47 8.01 -48.19
C GLN A 199 -14.88 6.55 -48.21
N LYS A 200 -15.97 6.28 -48.93
CA LYS A 200 -16.00 5.17 -49.88
C LYS A 200 -14.64 5.20 -50.53
N LEU A 201 -13.69 4.47 -49.97
CA LEU A 201 -12.51 4.01 -50.66
C LEU A 201 -13.07 3.02 -51.68
N SER A 202 -13.70 3.56 -52.73
CA SER A 202 -13.87 2.87 -53.98
C SER A 202 -12.49 2.83 -54.61
N GLY A 203 -11.62 2.00 -54.03
CA GLY A 203 -10.47 1.51 -54.77
C GLY A 203 -11.04 0.88 -56.03
N SER A 204 -10.76 1.48 -57.18
CA SER A 204 -11.10 0.95 -58.51
C SER A 204 -10.33 -0.33 -58.85
N GLY A 205 -9.65 -0.93 -57.86
CA GLY A 205 -8.95 -2.19 -57.97
C GLY A 205 -9.93 -3.36 -57.88
N GLU A 206 -9.82 -4.26 -58.85
CA GLU A 206 -10.44 -5.57 -58.84
C GLU A 206 -10.05 -6.36 -57.58
N TRP A 207 -11.01 -7.02 -56.95
CA TRP A 207 -10.75 -7.92 -55.83
C TRP A 207 -10.08 -9.19 -56.33
N LYS A 208 -8.94 -9.53 -55.73
CA LYS A 208 -8.18 -10.75 -55.99
C LYS A 208 -8.11 -11.62 -54.74
N THR A 209 -7.81 -12.89 -54.90
CA THR A 209 -7.54 -13.81 -53.78
C THR A 209 -6.06 -14.11 -53.70
N ALA A 210 -5.55 -14.28 -52.48
CA ALA A 210 -4.18 -14.69 -52.22
C ALA A 210 -4.08 -15.41 -50.88
N VAL A 211 -3.09 -16.29 -50.75
CA VAL A 211 -2.79 -16.95 -49.46
C VAL A 211 -1.99 -16.01 -48.58
N ALA A 212 -2.49 -15.77 -47.37
CA ALA A 212 -1.83 -14.96 -46.37
C ALA A 212 -1.46 -15.79 -45.14
N SER A 213 -0.26 -15.55 -44.61
CA SER A 213 0.12 -15.88 -43.23
C SER A 213 0.17 -14.61 -42.39
N HIS A 214 0.59 -14.72 -41.14
CA HIS A 214 0.59 -13.58 -40.22
C HIS A 214 1.79 -13.59 -39.27
N TYR A 215 2.16 -12.39 -38.81
CA TYR A 215 3.00 -12.23 -37.64
C TYR A 215 2.22 -12.56 -36.36
N SER A 216 2.92 -12.96 -35.30
CA SER A 216 2.29 -13.10 -33.97
C SER A 216 1.58 -11.80 -33.57
N ARG A 217 0.44 -11.90 -32.87
CA ARG A 217 -0.35 -10.75 -32.41
C ARG A 217 0.45 -9.83 -31.46
N THR A 218 1.49 -10.36 -30.83
CA THR A 218 2.41 -9.64 -29.93
C THR A 218 3.74 -9.30 -30.58
N PHE A 219 3.90 -9.52 -31.89
CA PHE A 219 5.14 -9.25 -32.60
C PHE A 219 5.50 -7.75 -32.53
N THR A 220 6.75 -7.49 -32.18
CA THR A 220 7.37 -6.17 -32.21
C THR A 220 8.71 -6.25 -32.91
N GLY A 221 9.04 -5.27 -33.73
CA GLY A 221 10.31 -5.20 -34.43
C GLY A 221 10.37 -4.00 -35.36
N THR A 222 11.36 -3.97 -36.25
CA THR A 222 11.48 -2.94 -37.29
C THR A 222 11.29 -3.61 -38.64
N GLY A 223 10.37 -3.10 -39.45
CA GLY A 223 10.11 -3.62 -40.79
C GLY A 223 11.21 -3.22 -41.78
N ALA A 224 11.29 -3.90 -42.92
CA ALA A 224 12.25 -3.57 -43.98
C ALA A 224 12.07 -2.16 -44.59
N SER A 225 10.95 -1.49 -44.33
CA SER A 225 10.76 -0.07 -44.65
C SER A 225 11.46 0.90 -43.68
N GLY A 226 11.99 0.40 -42.56
CA GLY A 226 12.55 1.20 -41.46
C GLY A 226 11.51 1.63 -40.41
N GLU A 227 10.22 1.34 -40.63
CA GLU A 227 9.16 1.67 -39.66
C GLU A 227 9.08 0.64 -38.53
N GLU A 228 8.81 1.12 -37.31
CA GLU A 228 8.55 0.24 -36.16
C GLU A 228 7.21 -0.50 -36.32
N ILE A 229 7.29 -1.82 -36.22
CA ILE A 229 6.15 -2.73 -36.18
C ILE A 229 5.84 -2.97 -34.71
N GLY A 230 4.70 -2.46 -34.27
CA GLY A 230 4.14 -2.74 -32.96
C GLY A 230 2.97 -3.72 -33.04
N PRO A 231 2.47 -4.14 -31.86
CA PRO A 231 1.14 -4.73 -31.78
C PRO A 231 0.20 -3.63 -32.30
N TYR A 232 -0.81 -3.81 -33.15
CA TYR A 232 -1.66 -2.73 -33.71
C TYR A 232 -1.11 -2.03 -34.96
N SER A 233 0.14 -2.25 -35.37
CA SER A 233 0.59 -1.74 -36.66
C SER A 233 -0.23 -2.35 -37.80
N MET A 234 -0.89 -1.49 -38.59
CA MET A 234 -1.71 -1.85 -39.76
C MET A 234 -0.82 -1.98 -40.99
N ILE A 235 0.05 -2.98 -40.95
CA ILE A 235 1.06 -3.21 -41.97
C ILE A 235 0.97 -4.63 -42.54
N VAL A 236 1.59 -4.83 -43.70
CA VAL A 236 1.70 -6.14 -44.35
C VAL A 236 3.09 -6.28 -44.97
N ALA A 237 3.62 -7.51 -44.99
CA ALA A 237 4.82 -7.84 -45.76
C ALA A 237 4.44 -8.31 -47.15
N HIS A 238 5.17 -7.83 -48.17
CA HIS A 238 5.05 -8.31 -49.54
C HIS A 238 6.42 -8.34 -50.23
N LYS A 239 6.65 -9.34 -51.08
CA LYS A 239 7.95 -9.58 -51.73
C LYS A 239 8.43 -8.40 -52.58
N THR A 240 7.53 -7.83 -53.38
CA THR A 240 7.90 -6.91 -54.47
C THR A 240 7.09 -5.61 -54.54
N LEU A 241 6.07 -5.44 -53.69
CA LEU A 241 5.24 -4.24 -53.79
C LEU A 241 6.01 -3.06 -53.17
N PRO A 242 5.92 -1.85 -53.75
CA PRO A 242 6.55 -0.67 -53.16
C PRO A 242 6.13 -0.49 -51.71
N PHE A 243 7.08 -0.11 -50.84
CA PHE A 243 6.72 0.31 -49.50
C PHE A 243 5.78 1.51 -49.58
N GLY A 244 4.78 1.56 -48.72
CA GLY A 244 3.74 2.58 -48.79
C GLY A 244 2.47 2.15 -49.54
N THR A 245 2.53 1.09 -50.34
CA THR A 245 1.34 0.58 -51.04
C THR A 245 0.24 0.24 -50.04
N LEU A 246 -0.97 0.78 -50.25
CA LEU A 246 -2.15 0.51 -49.43
C LEU A 246 -3.00 -0.60 -50.04
N ILE A 247 -3.26 -1.62 -49.24
CA ILE A 247 -3.99 -2.82 -49.64
C ILE A 247 -5.16 -2.99 -48.70
N GLU A 248 -6.37 -3.15 -49.25
CA GLU A 248 -7.52 -3.62 -48.49
C GLU A 248 -7.54 -5.13 -48.49
N PHE A 249 -7.78 -5.71 -47.33
CA PHE A 249 -8.00 -7.13 -47.12
C PHE A 249 -9.43 -7.35 -46.63
N GLU A 250 -10.05 -8.43 -47.09
CA GLU A 250 -11.32 -8.94 -46.60
C GLU A 250 -11.17 -10.41 -46.22
N TYR A 251 -11.61 -10.75 -45.00
CA TYR A 251 -11.63 -12.10 -44.47
C TYR A 251 -12.82 -12.25 -43.51
N ASN A 252 -13.63 -13.30 -43.67
CA ASN A 252 -14.81 -13.58 -42.84
C ASN A 252 -15.76 -12.37 -42.65
N GLY A 253 -16.01 -11.61 -43.73
CA GLY A 253 -16.89 -10.43 -43.70
C GLY A 253 -16.31 -9.20 -42.99
N LYS A 254 -15.07 -9.29 -42.49
CA LYS A 254 -14.33 -8.18 -41.89
C LYS A 254 -13.35 -7.61 -42.91
N ARG A 255 -13.11 -6.30 -42.85
CA ARG A 255 -12.18 -5.61 -43.74
C ARG A 255 -11.14 -4.82 -42.97
N ALA A 256 -9.93 -4.79 -43.51
CA ALA A 256 -8.80 -4.06 -42.95
C ALA A 256 -7.94 -3.49 -44.06
N VAL A 257 -7.49 -2.24 -43.91
CA VAL A 257 -6.50 -1.65 -44.81
C VAL A 257 -5.14 -1.72 -44.15
N ALA A 258 -4.14 -2.19 -44.89
CA ALA A 258 -2.76 -2.30 -44.43
C ALA A 258 -1.80 -1.66 -45.44
N LYS A 259 -0.71 -1.11 -44.93
CA LYS A 259 0.38 -0.55 -45.74
C LYS A 259 1.50 -1.58 -45.89
N VAL A 260 2.08 -1.70 -47.08
CA VAL A 260 3.27 -2.52 -47.28
C VAL A 260 4.45 -1.84 -46.56
N ALA A 261 4.96 -2.48 -45.51
CA ALA A 261 6.04 -1.94 -44.67
C ALA A 261 7.18 -2.94 -44.42
N ASP A 262 7.05 -4.17 -44.94
CA ASP A 262 8.04 -5.22 -44.75
C ASP A 262 8.19 -6.12 -45.99
N ARG A 263 9.22 -6.97 -46.01
CA ARG A 263 9.53 -7.90 -47.11
C ARG A 263 9.31 -9.34 -46.69
N GLY A 264 8.64 -10.10 -47.55
CA GLY A 264 8.25 -11.49 -47.29
C GLY A 264 6.84 -11.76 -47.84
N PRO A 265 6.23 -12.90 -47.52
CA PRO A 265 6.83 -14.10 -46.91
C PRO A 265 7.76 -14.80 -47.91
N TYR A 266 8.95 -15.26 -47.49
CA TYR A 266 9.85 -15.99 -48.41
C TYR A 266 9.45 -17.47 -48.61
N THR A 267 8.43 -17.95 -47.90
CA THR A 267 7.84 -19.28 -48.08
C THR A 267 7.08 -19.36 -49.42
N GLU A 268 7.23 -20.48 -50.12
CA GLU A 268 6.47 -20.75 -51.35
C GLU A 268 4.97 -20.87 -51.08
N GLY A 269 4.14 -20.44 -52.04
CA GLY A 269 2.69 -20.49 -51.94
C GLY A 269 2.05 -19.39 -51.07
N ARG A 270 2.82 -18.50 -50.44
CA ARG A 270 2.29 -17.38 -49.64
C ARG A 270 2.60 -16.04 -50.29
N THR A 271 1.60 -15.15 -50.30
CA THR A 271 1.70 -13.83 -50.94
C THR A 271 1.88 -12.71 -49.92
N PHE A 272 1.24 -12.82 -48.76
CA PHE A 272 1.24 -11.77 -47.74
C PHE A 272 1.54 -12.32 -46.34
N ASP A 273 2.26 -11.54 -45.54
CA ASP A 273 2.29 -11.70 -44.07
C ASP A 273 1.57 -10.52 -43.41
N LEU A 274 0.42 -10.79 -42.81
CA LEU A 274 -0.41 -9.79 -42.16
C LEU A 274 0.21 -9.34 -40.82
N GLY A 275 0.30 -8.02 -40.65
CA GLY A 275 0.80 -7.40 -39.42
C GLY A 275 -0.15 -7.54 -38.22
N PRO A 276 0.34 -7.33 -36.99
CA PRO A 276 -0.41 -7.59 -35.77
C PRO A 276 -1.74 -6.84 -35.68
N GLY A 277 -1.81 -5.61 -36.20
CA GLY A 277 -3.06 -4.82 -36.22
C GLY A 277 -4.09 -5.38 -37.20
N VAL A 278 -3.64 -5.76 -38.40
CA VAL A 278 -4.49 -6.32 -39.46
C VAL A 278 -5.14 -7.62 -39.00
N VAL A 279 -4.33 -8.48 -38.37
CA VAL A 279 -4.76 -9.77 -37.80
C VAL A 279 -5.84 -9.58 -36.75
N ARG A 280 -5.77 -8.52 -35.92
CA ARG A 280 -6.79 -8.22 -34.92
C ARG A 280 -8.11 -7.78 -35.54
N VAL A 281 -8.04 -6.87 -36.52
CA VAL A 281 -9.24 -6.35 -37.19
C VAL A 281 -9.97 -7.45 -37.94
N LEU A 282 -9.22 -8.28 -38.68
CA LEU A 282 -9.79 -9.39 -39.44
C LEU A 282 -10.11 -10.61 -38.58
N ASP A 283 -9.64 -10.63 -37.33
CA ASP A 283 -9.63 -11.82 -36.48
C ASP A 283 -9.03 -13.05 -37.17
N PHE A 284 -7.87 -12.83 -37.79
CA PHE A 284 -7.17 -13.81 -38.59
C PHE A 284 -6.24 -14.69 -37.72
N SER A 285 -6.04 -15.95 -38.09
CA SER A 285 -5.06 -16.85 -37.46
C SER A 285 -4.72 -18.01 -38.39
N GLY A 286 -3.48 -18.49 -38.39
CA GLY A 286 -3.04 -19.59 -39.25
C GLY A 286 -2.65 -19.13 -40.66
N VAL A 287 -2.95 -19.95 -41.67
CA VAL A 287 -2.66 -19.66 -43.08
C VAL A 287 -3.92 -19.91 -43.88
N HIS A 288 -4.47 -18.87 -44.49
CA HIS A 288 -5.74 -18.94 -45.20
C HIS A 288 -5.73 -18.05 -46.45
N GLU A 289 -6.65 -18.33 -47.36
CA GLU A 289 -6.93 -17.44 -48.48
C GLU A 289 -7.67 -16.19 -47.98
N VAL A 290 -7.23 -15.03 -48.43
CA VAL A 290 -7.84 -13.72 -48.16
C VAL A 290 -8.17 -13.04 -49.47
N ARG A 291 -9.24 -12.25 -49.48
CA ARG A 291 -9.52 -11.35 -50.58
C ARG A 291 -8.76 -10.06 -50.36
N TYR A 292 -8.17 -9.49 -51.40
CA TYR A 292 -7.48 -8.23 -51.33
C TYR A 292 -7.66 -7.38 -52.58
N ARG A 293 -7.49 -6.07 -52.44
CA ARG A 293 -7.35 -5.14 -53.56
C ARG A 293 -6.36 -4.04 -53.21
N ILE A 294 -5.59 -3.59 -54.18
CA ILE A 294 -4.70 -2.44 -54.02
C ILE A 294 -5.55 -1.18 -54.14
N ILE A 295 -5.55 -0.35 -53.09
CA ILE A 295 -6.31 0.90 -53.06
C ILE A 295 -5.46 2.07 -53.55
N ALA A 296 -4.16 2.08 -53.20
CA ALA A 296 -3.20 3.09 -53.62
C ALA A 296 -1.78 2.48 -53.65
N ARG A 297 -0.90 2.99 -54.51
CA ARG A 297 0.51 2.59 -54.62
C ARG A 297 1.42 3.70 -54.12
#